data_AF-A0A915JN01-F1
#
_entry.id   AF-A0A915JN01-F1
#
_cell.length_a   1.000
_cell.length_b   1.000
_cell.length_c   1.000
_cell.angle_alpha   90.00
_cell.angle_beta   90.00
_cell.angle_gamma   90.00
#
_symmetry.space_group_name_H-M   'P 1'
#
loop_
_entity.id
_entity.type
_entity.pdbx_description
1 polymer ?
#
loop_
_entity_poly.entity_id
_entity_poly.type
_entity_poly.pdbx_seq_one_letter_code
_entity_poly.pdbx_strand_id
1 'polypeptide(L)' 'RSGRPSKTNEVGDHQIVRISLADRRKSSQDIANEYNSGQTQPVSRQTISPHILKGGLAARVAVKRPFINEVNH' A
#
# COMPACT_ATOMS: atom_id res chain seq x y z
N ARG A 1 11.88 10.12 -20.91
CA ARG A 1 11.35 8.86 -20.32
C ARG A 1 9.96 8.63 -20.90
N SER A 2 9.81 7.70 -21.85
CA SER A 2 8.50 7.23 -22.34
C SER A 2 8.13 6.00 -21.52
N GLY A 3 7.09 6.10 -20.70
CA GLY A 3 6.60 5.02 -19.86
C GLY A 3 5.09 5.10 -19.76
N ARG A 4 4.44 3.97 -19.46
CA ARG A 4 2.99 3.90 -19.30
C ARG A 4 2.52 4.97 -18.31
N PRO A 5 1.51 5.78 -18.65
CA PRO A 5 0.98 6.79 -17.73
C PRO A 5 0.52 6.12 -16.44
N SER A 6 0.79 6.77 -15.31
CA SER A 6 0.34 6.27 -14.01
C SER A 6 -1.18 6.17 -14.00
N LYS A 7 -1.72 5.14 -13.35
CA LYS A 7 -3.15 5.02 -13.12
C LYS A 7 -3.67 6.01 -12.06
N THR A 8 -2.75 6.67 -11.35
CA THR A 8 -3.04 7.71 -10.37
C THR A 8 -2.54 9.06 -10.87
N ASN A 9 -3.29 10.10 -10.50
CA ASN A 9 -2.92 11.49 -10.74
C ASN A 9 -2.12 12.01 -9.54
N GLU A 10 -1.44 13.15 -9.66
CA GLU A 10 -0.65 13.75 -8.56
C GLU A 10 -1.47 13.94 -7.27
N VAL A 11 -2.73 14.37 -7.40
CA VAL A 11 -3.67 14.51 -6.27
C VAL A 11 -3.94 13.16 -5.60
N GLY A 12 -4.06 12.09 -6.40
CA GLY A 12 -4.26 10.74 -5.89
C GLY A 12 -3.04 10.23 -5.12
N ASP A 13 -1.85 10.51 -5.61
CA ASP A 13 -0.59 10.19 -4.93
C ASP A 13 -0.50 10.89 -3.56
N HIS A 14 -0.82 12.19 -3.50
CA HIS A 14 -0.87 12.92 -2.24
C HIS A 14 -1.91 12.36 -1.26
N GLN A 15 -3.06 11.92 -1.76
CA GLN A 15 -4.10 11.30 -0.93
C GLN A 15 -3.65 9.95 -0.37
N ILE A 16 -2.99 9.11 -1.16
CA ILE A 16 -2.41 7.84 -0.71
C ILE A 16 -1.41 8.08 0.43
N VAL A 17 -0.51 9.04 0.25
CA VAL A 17 0.48 9.41 1.28
C VAL A 17 -0.21 9.92 2.54
N ARG A 18 -1.25 10.76 2.40
CA ARG A 18 -2.02 11.28 3.54
C ARG A 18 -2.69 10.17 4.34
N ILE A 19 -3.36 9.23 3.67
CA ILE A 19 -4.03 8.09 4.32
C ILE A 19 -3.00 7.24 5.08
N SER A 20 -1.85 6.97 4.46
CA SER A 20 -0.78 6.19 5.07
C SER A 20 -0.10 6.91 6.25
N LEU A 21 -0.07 8.24 6.25
CA LEU A 21 0.46 9.04 7.37
C LEU A 21 -0.54 9.15 8.52
N ALA A 22 -1.84 9.24 8.21
CA ALA A 22 -2.91 9.30 9.21
C ALA A 22 -2.95 8.03 10.07
N ASP A 23 -2.74 6.86 9.47
CA ASP A 23 -2.58 5.62 10.21
C ASP A 23 -1.49 4.72 9.60
N ARG A 24 -0.32 4.74 10.25
CA ARG A 24 0.85 3.93 9.87
C ARG A 24 0.64 2.42 10.09
N ARG A 25 -0.46 2.00 10.72
CA ARG A 25 -0.79 0.59 10.96
C ARG A 25 -1.66 -0.01 9.85
N LYS A 26 -2.20 0.80 8.94
CA LYS A 26 -2.96 0.31 7.78
C LYS A 26 -2.06 -0.43 6.80
N SER A 27 -2.54 -1.55 6.28
CA SER A 27 -1.86 -2.27 5.21
C SER A 27 -2.08 -1.58 3.85
N SER A 28 -1.30 -1.94 2.84
CA SER A 28 -1.53 -1.45 1.48
C SER A 28 -2.89 -1.84 0.90
N GLN A 29 -3.50 -2.92 1.40
CA GLN A 29 -4.87 -3.28 1.04
C GLN A 29 -5.89 -2.37 1.71
N ASP A 30 -5.71 -2.05 3.00
CA ASP A 30 -6.61 -1.15 3.73
C ASP A 30 -6.58 0.26 3.13
N ILE A 31 -5.36 0.75 2.81
CA ILE A 31 -5.17 2.03 2.12
C ILE A 31 -5.85 2.02 0.75
N ALA A 32 -5.82 0.90 0.02
CA ALA A 32 -6.53 0.78 -1.25
C ALA A 32 -8.05 0.82 -1.08
N ASN A 33 -8.58 0.13 -0.08
CA ASN A 33 -10.02 0.15 0.20
C ASN A 33 -10.49 1.57 0.57
N GLU A 34 -9.72 2.27 1.40
CA GLU A 34 -10.02 3.65 1.80
C GLU A 34 -9.85 4.65 0.67
N TYR A 35 -8.78 4.53 -0.12
CA TYR A 35 -8.58 5.38 -1.30
C TYR A 35 -9.69 5.19 -2.34
N ASN A 36 -10.14 3.96 -2.54
CA ASN A 36 -11.21 3.62 -3.48
C ASN A 36 -12.62 3.99 -2.97
N SER A 37 -12.76 4.35 -1.69
CA SER A 37 -14.04 4.79 -1.13
C SER A 37 -14.53 6.06 -1.83
N GLY A 38 -15.52 5.91 -2.69
CA GLY A 38 -16.10 7.02 -3.47
C GLY A 38 -15.44 7.28 -4.82
N GLN A 39 -14.54 6.40 -5.29
CA GLN A 39 -13.92 6.51 -6.62
C GLN A 39 -14.69 5.71 -7.67
N THR A 40 -14.91 6.31 -8.84
CA THR A 40 -15.56 5.64 -9.98
C THR A 40 -14.66 4.58 -10.61
N GLN A 41 -13.33 4.74 -10.51
CA GLN A 41 -12.34 3.78 -11.02
C GLN A 41 -11.43 3.30 -9.89
N PRO A 42 -11.67 2.10 -9.34
CA PRO A 42 -10.86 1.59 -8.26
C PRO A 42 -9.45 1.21 -8.74
N VAL A 43 -8.46 1.48 -7.90
CA VAL A 43 -7.06 1.14 -8.12
C VAL A 43 -6.67 -0.09 -7.29
N SER A 44 -5.81 -0.93 -7.85
CA SER A 44 -5.36 -2.12 -7.13
C SER A 44 -4.30 -1.77 -6.08
N ARG A 45 -4.20 -2.62 -5.05
CA ARG A 45 -3.09 -2.61 -4.08
C ARG A 45 -1.71 -2.53 -4.75
N GLN A 46 -1.53 -3.25 -5.87
CA GLN A 46 -0.27 -3.28 -6.60
C GLN A 46 0.09 -1.92 -7.20
N THR A 47 -0.92 -1.13 -7.60
CA THR A 47 -0.71 0.25 -8.03
C THR A 47 -0.35 1.15 -6.87
N ILE A 48 -0.98 0.99 -5.70
CA ILE A 48 -0.73 1.86 -4.53
C ILE A 48 0.63 1.62 -3.86
N SER A 49 1.10 0.37 -3.83
CA SER A 49 2.31 0.00 -3.08
C SER A 49 3.57 0.78 -3.49
N PRO A 50 3.87 0.99 -4.79
CA PRO A 50 4.96 1.87 -5.21
C PRO A 50 4.84 3.33 -4.75
N HIS A 51 3.63 3.89 -4.65
CA HIS A 51 3.44 5.28 -4.21
C HIS A 51 3.71 5.44 -2.71
N ILE A 52 3.30 4.46 -1.90
CA ILE A 52 3.63 4.41 -0.46
C ILE A 52 5.16 4.39 -0.29
N LEU A 53 5.85 3.52 -1.04
CA LEU A 53 7.32 3.40 -0.98
C LEU A 53 8.03 4.68 -1.46
N LYS A 54 7.54 5.32 -2.53
CA LYS A 54 8.05 6.62 -3.01
C LYS A 54 7.89 7.72 -1.97
N GLY A 55 6.80 7.68 -1.19
CA GLY A 55 6.58 8.58 -0.06
C GLY A 55 7.49 8.31 1.15
N GLY A 56 8.44 7.37 1.06
CA GLY A 56 9.32 6.97 2.16
C GLY A 56 8.61 6.14 3.23
N LEU A 57 7.39 5.66 2.96
CA LEU A 57 6.61 4.88 3.90
C LEU A 57 6.86 3.40 3.65
N ALA A 58 7.26 2.67 4.69
CA ALA A 58 7.39 1.23 4.61
C ALA A 58 5.99 0.60 4.59
N ALA A 59 5.65 -0.12 3.52
CA ALA A 59 4.46 -0.95 3.53
C ALA A 59 4.59 -2.00 4.64
N ARG A 60 3.50 -2.28 5.37
CA ARG A 60 3.51 -3.38 6.35
C ARG A 60 3.83 -4.69 5.62
N VAL A 61 4.91 -5.33 6.05
CA VAL A 61 5.28 -6.67 5.59
C VAL A 61 4.73 -7.66 6.61
N ALA A 62 4.08 -8.72 6.13
CA ALA A 62 3.74 -9.84 7.00
C ALA A 62 5.07 -10.46 7.47
N VAL A 63 5.38 -10.32 8.76
CA VAL A 63 6.50 -11.04 9.36
C VAL A 63 6.11 -12.51 9.35
N LYS A 64 6.78 -13.33 8.52
CA LYS A 64 6.59 -14.78 8.57
C LYS A 64 6.86 -15.23 10.00
N ARG A 65 5.92 -15.96 10.61
CA ARG A 65 6.19 -16.65 11.88
C ARG A 65 7.45 -17.50 11.66
N PRO A 66 8.45 -17.46 12.56
CA PRO A 66 9.56 -18.38 12.47
C PRO A 66 8.99 -19.80 12.42
N PHE A 67 9.50 -20.64 11.52
CA PHE A 67 9.17 -22.05 11.51
C PHE A 67 9.63 -22.62 12.86
N ILE A 68 8.69 -22.87 13.77
CA ILE A 68 8.96 -23.65 14.96
C ILE A 68 9.10 -25.08 14.47
N ASN A 69 10.33 -25.55 14.31
CA ASN A 69 10.57 -26.98 14.18
C ASN A 69 10.24 -27.59 15.54
N GLU A 70 9.13 -28.31 15.63
CA GLU A 70 8.88 -29.24 16.74
C GLU A 70 9.92 -30.36 16.66
N VAL A 71 11.09 -30.11 17.24
CA VAL A 71 11.98 -31.17 17.70
C VAL A 71 11.93 -31.07 19.22
N ASN A 72 11.06 -31.88 19.84
CA ASN A 72 11.21 -32.49 21.17
C ASN A 72 9.85 -33.00 21.65
N HIS A 73 9.58 -34.30 21.43
CA HIS A 73 9.41 -35.28 22.52
C HIS A 73 9.23 -36.70 21.96
#